data_AF-A0A0F9D3P6-F1
#
_entry.id   AF-A0A0F9D3P6-F1
#
_cell.length_a   1.000
_cell.length_b   1.000
_cell.length_c   1.000
_cell.angle_alpha   90.00
_cell.angle_beta   90.00
_cell.angle_gamma   90.00
#
_symmetry.space_group_name_H-M   'P 1'
#
loop_
_entity.id
_entity.type
_entity.pdbx_description
1 polymer ?
#
loop_
_entity_poly.entity_id
_entity_poly.type
_entity_poly.pdbx_seq_one_letter_code
_entity_poly.pdbx_strand_id
1 'polypeptide(L)'
;ASTTYEFTQSANYSHRVKFLVMHYTAIDYEKSMRVLVEEGGLSAHYLLPESNDASYPEEQLKVIQLVDEHDRAWHAGRSYWQGREELNDQSIGIEIVNVPSCHYPEIKADVQMENDAAKLCIFPDYDAKQMALLIELSKGILARNPDIGPTQVVGHSDIAPTRKNDPGPRFPWYQLYQAGIGAWYDSDTVDKYWQQFSLVKPSVGLMQTALRGYGYDVQATNQLDPQTLDTLSAFQMHFLPWHVSGNADARSAAVLFALMEKYFPKKAAKLMQQYQQQQTAPEQVVEPLANAQVVLHIPNPNPSSRSLVNDRGTFKAYKGRGQIIIENNTASSADIFINGEKINIAQPFTANKVYEYSLSKRTHNGSNTFKVENVQPEGASLTLRFPYPTLATKPLKSNVFSHVDELINEEVAAGFPGAVLAVIKDGQLVKLSHYGDAKKYQADGSLLAQPQQMKSDTLFDIASNSKMFATNLALMKLASEGKVDVEKPLFYYLPEFRGAGREQRLVKDLLTHSAGYPAVVDFHRKDNKFGERFFSQNSLRTKNLLLTGVPFVAGRNVKHLYSDVDYMLLGVLVERLCGQSLDNYVEGQIYQPLGLTRTMYNP
;
A
#
# COMPACT_ATOMS: atom_id res chain seq x y z
N ALA A 1 -3.88 13.03 -59.13
CA ALA A 1 -3.49 14.32 -59.73
C ALA A 1 -1.99 14.48 -59.53
N SER A 2 -1.21 14.69 -60.60
CA SER A 2 0.23 14.92 -60.47
C SER A 2 0.44 16.34 -59.96
N THR A 3 0.59 16.48 -58.66
CA THR A 3 1.14 17.71 -58.07
C THR A 3 2.60 17.78 -58.50
N THR A 4 2.90 18.61 -59.50
CA THR A 4 4.28 18.90 -59.90
C THR A 4 4.84 19.91 -58.91
N TYR A 5 5.55 19.42 -57.89
CA TYR A 5 6.43 20.21 -57.05
C TYR A 5 7.89 19.91 -57.42
N GLU A 6 8.74 20.91 -57.36
CA GLU A 6 10.19 20.72 -57.40
C GLU A 6 10.67 20.35 -56.00
N PHE A 7 11.24 19.15 -55.85
CA PHE A 7 11.72 18.66 -54.56
C PHE A 7 13.19 19.04 -54.37
N THR A 8 13.46 19.86 -53.36
CA THR A 8 14.81 20.13 -52.86
C THR A 8 14.87 19.75 -51.38
N GLN A 9 15.69 18.76 -51.03
CA GLN A 9 15.82 18.30 -49.64
C GLN A 9 16.56 19.35 -48.81
N SER A 10 15.91 19.85 -47.74
CA SER A 10 16.57 20.68 -46.73
C SER A 10 17.57 19.86 -45.93
N ALA A 11 18.73 20.43 -45.59
CA ALA A 11 19.65 19.84 -44.61
C ALA A 11 19.15 19.94 -43.16
N ASN A 12 18.13 20.78 -42.91
CA ASN A 12 17.52 21.00 -41.59
C ASN A 12 16.26 20.15 -41.44
N TYR A 13 16.40 18.83 -41.38
CA TYR A 13 15.29 17.91 -41.19
C TYR A 13 15.65 16.80 -40.19
N SER A 14 14.64 16.03 -39.79
CA SER A 14 14.83 14.80 -39.02
C SER A 14 13.85 13.74 -39.52
N HIS A 15 14.13 12.47 -39.25
CA HIS A 15 13.27 11.35 -39.61
C HIS A 15 12.04 11.30 -38.71
N ARG A 16 10.92 10.78 -39.26
CA ARG A 16 9.65 10.66 -38.53
C ARG A 16 9.70 9.55 -37.48
N VAL A 17 10.30 8.42 -37.83
CA VAL A 17 10.50 7.30 -36.90
C VAL A 17 11.60 7.67 -35.91
N LYS A 18 11.28 7.61 -34.63
CA LYS A 18 12.13 7.97 -33.49
C LYS A 18 12.33 6.83 -32.50
N PHE A 19 11.52 5.77 -32.58
CA PHE A 19 11.55 4.67 -31.61
C PHE A 19 11.49 3.30 -32.29
N LEU A 20 12.04 2.31 -31.62
CA LEU A 20 11.87 0.89 -31.93
C LEU A 20 11.27 0.20 -30.70
N VAL A 21 10.08 -0.37 -30.85
CA VAL A 21 9.33 -0.97 -29.74
C VAL A 21 9.25 -2.48 -29.93
N MET A 22 9.71 -3.21 -28.93
CA MET A 22 9.70 -4.67 -28.87
C MET A 22 8.45 -5.16 -28.12
N HIS A 23 7.80 -6.17 -28.68
CA HIS A 23 6.61 -6.82 -28.13
C HIS A 23 6.80 -8.34 -28.11
N TYR A 24 5.99 -9.02 -27.32
CA TYR A 24 5.68 -10.42 -27.58
C TYR A 24 4.22 -10.56 -28.00
N THR A 25 3.89 -11.62 -28.72
CA THR A 25 2.51 -11.86 -29.18
C THR A 25 1.61 -12.52 -28.12
N ALA A 26 2.19 -13.29 -27.20
CA ALA A 26 1.49 -14.16 -26.24
C ALA A 26 0.57 -15.24 -26.84
N ILE A 27 0.64 -15.42 -28.15
CA ILE A 27 -0.09 -16.42 -28.92
C ILE A 27 0.83 -17.01 -29.99
N ASP A 28 0.51 -18.21 -30.45
CA ASP A 28 1.24 -18.88 -31.54
C ASP A 28 1.23 -18.06 -32.85
N TYR A 29 2.07 -18.45 -33.80
CA TYR A 29 2.30 -17.77 -35.06
C TYR A 29 1.04 -17.65 -35.90
N GLU A 30 0.27 -18.73 -36.07
CA GLU A 30 -0.96 -18.70 -36.89
C GLU A 30 -1.97 -17.70 -36.32
N LYS A 31 -2.19 -17.70 -34.99
CA LYS A 31 -3.06 -16.71 -34.35
C LYS A 31 -2.47 -15.31 -34.41
N SER A 32 -1.16 -15.15 -34.26
CA SER A 32 -0.48 -13.86 -34.38
C SER A 32 -0.72 -13.25 -35.77
N MET A 33 -0.56 -14.04 -36.83
CA MET A 33 -0.85 -13.62 -38.20
C MET A 33 -2.31 -13.19 -38.37
N ARG A 34 -3.25 -13.98 -37.85
CA ARG A 34 -4.68 -13.66 -37.93
C ARG A 34 -5.02 -12.36 -37.22
N VAL A 35 -4.53 -12.17 -35.99
CA VAL A 35 -4.81 -10.98 -35.18
C VAL A 35 -4.17 -9.73 -35.77
N LEU A 36 -2.90 -9.81 -36.21
CA LEU A 36 -2.14 -8.66 -36.69
C LEU A 36 -2.50 -8.24 -38.14
N VAL A 37 -3.21 -9.09 -38.90
CA VAL A 37 -3.54 -8.86 -40.31
C VAL A 37 -5.05 -8.82 -40.58
N GLU A 38 -5.84 -9.73 -39.99
CA GLU A 38 -7.23 -10.00 -40.40
C GLU A 38 -8.28 -9.44 -39.43
N GLU A 39 -8.09 -9.57 -38.11
CA GLU A 39 -9.15 -9.30 -37.11
C GLU A 39 -9.35 -7.80 -36.81
N GLY A 40 -8.39 -6.94 -37.19
CA GLY A 40 -8.45 -5.49 -37.05
C GLY A 40 -8.29 -4.99 -35.61
N GLY A 41 -7.84 -3.73 -35.46
CA GLY A 41 -7.71 -3.06 -34.16
C GLY A 41 -6.31 -3.08 -33.53
N LEU A 42 -5.40 -3.92 -34.02
CA LEU A 42 -3.97 -3.90 -33.71
C LEU A 42 -3.14 -4.47 -34.88
N SER A 43 -1.89 -4.02 -35.03
CA SER A 43 -0.95 -4.49 -36.05
C SER A 43 0.49 -4.15 -35.64
N ALA A 44 1.49 -4.73 -36.32
CA ALA A 44 2.90 -4.41 -36.13
C ALA A 44 3.61 -4.23 -37.48
N HIS A 45 4.81 -3.67 -37.49
CA HIS A 45 5.58 -3.56 -38.73
C HIS A 45 6.20 -4.89 -39.10
N TYR A 46 6.70 -5.62 -38.09
CA TYR A 46 7.36 -6.91 -38.25
C TYR A 46 6.81 -7.95 -37.26
N LEU A 47 6.75 -9.20 -37.70
CA LEU A 47 6.49 -10.38 -36.87
C LEU A 47 7.66 -11.37 -37.01
N LEU A 48 8.15 -11.89 -35.89
CA LEU A 48 9.21 -12.90 -35.84
C LEU A 48 8.68 -14.23 -35.28
N PRO A 49 8.67 -15.31 -36.09
CA PRO A 49 8.28 -16.66 -35.65
C PRO A 49 9.35 -17.29 -34.75
N GLU A 50 9.00 -18.38 -34.06
CA GLU A 50 9.93 -19.20 -33.27
C GLU A 50 10.05 -20.63 -33.85
N SER A 51 11.20 -21.30 -33.65
CA SER A 51 11.51 -22.57 -34.34
C SER A 51 10.63 -23.75 -33.93
N ASN A 52 10.07 -23.74 -32.72
CA ASN A 52 9.31 -24.87 -32.16
C ASN A 52 7.81 -24.61 -32.14
N ASP A 53 7.34 -23.61 -32.88
CA ASP A 53 5.92 -23.35 -33.05
C ASP A 53 5.33 -24.25 -34.14
N ALA A 54 4.48 -25.19 -33.73
CA ALA A 54 3.81 -26.12 -34.65
C ALA A 54 2.89 -25.44 -35.67
N SER A 55 2.51 -24.18 -35.43
CA SER A 55 1.67 -23.38 -36.31
C SER A 55 2.47 -22.61 -37.38
N TYR A 56 3.81 -22.57 -37.26
CA TYR A 56 4.67 -21.96 -38.27
C TYR A 56 4.90 -22.92 -39.46
N PRO A 57 4.57 -22.54 -40.71
CA PRO A 57 4.53 -23.48 -41.83
C PRO A 57 5.89 -23.76 -42.48
N GLU A 58 6.94 -23.00 -42.15
CA GLU A 58 8.24 -23.06 -42.84
C GLU A 58 9.31 -23.72 -41.96
N GLU A 59 10.22 -24.49 -42.57
CA GLU A 59 11.34 -25.11 -41.83
C GLU A 59 12.40 -24.10 -41.33
N GLN A 60 12.49 -22.95 -42.00
CA GLN A 60 13.45 -21.88 -41.67
C GLN A 60 12.69 -20.63 -41.27
N LEU A 61 13.07 -20.05 -40.12
CA LEU A 61 12.53 -18.79 -39.66
C LEU A 61 12.84 -17.66 -40.64
N LYS A 62 11.81 -16.89 -40.97
CA LYS A 62 11.89 -15.68 -41.81
C LYS A 62 11.24 -14.54 -41.05
N VAL A 63 11.77 -13.33 -41.19
CA VAL A 63 11.10 -12.11 -40.73
C VAL A 63 9.92 -11.81 -41.67
N ILE A 64 8.75 -11.52 -41.11
CA ILE A 64 7.56 -11.16 -41.88
C ILE A 64 7.31 -9.67 -41.68
N GLN A 65 7.29 -8.89 -42.76
CA GLN A 65 6.85 -7.51 -42.73
C GLN A 65 5.34 -7.44 -42.97
N LEU A 66 4.61 -6.84 -42.04
CA LEU A 66 3.14 -6.73 -42.10
C LEU A 66 2.69 -5.31 -42.49
N VAL A 67 3.47 -4.29 -42.10
CA VAL A 67 3.20 -2.88 -42.42
C VAL A 67 4.50 -2.22 -42.91
N ASP A 68 4.42 -1.37 -43.93
CA ASP A 68 5.55 -0.59 -44.43
C ASP A 68 6.07 0.36 -43.33
N GLU A 69 7.39 0.53 -43.19
CA GLU A 69 8.00 1.44 -42.18
C GLU A 69 7.57 2.91 -42.37
N HIS A 70 7.08 3.31 -43.54
CA HIS A 70 6.56 4.67 -43.80
C HIS A 70 5.11 4.85 -43.33
N ASP A 71 4.40 3.76 -43.09
CA ASP A 71 3.03 3.76 -42.61
C ASP A 71 2.96 3.54 -41.09
N ARG A 72 1.78 3.77 -40.51
CA ARG A 72 1.55 3.65 -39.07
C ARG A 72 0.96 2.28 -38.74
N ALA A 73 1.76 1.39 -38.14
CA ALA A 73 1.21 0.21 -37.47
C ALA A 73 0.58 0.54 -36.09
N TRP A 74 -0.33 -0.30 -35.61
CA TRP A 74 -1.10 -0.07 -34.38
C TRP A 74 -0.66 -1.02 -33.25
N HIS A 75 0.52 -0.78 -32.69
CA HIS A 75 1.14 -1.68 -31.70
C HIS A 75 1.27 -1.06 -30.29
N ALA A 76 1.64 0.22 -30.18
CA ALA A 76 1.90 0.87 -28.89
C ALA A 76 0.61 1.25 -28.12
N GLY A 77 -0.43 1.69 -28.82
CA GLY A 77 -1.63 2.29 -28.21
C GLY A 77 -1.30 3.53 -27.37
N ARG A 78 -2.11 3.81 -26.33
CA ARG A 78 -1.80 4.88 -25.37
C ARG A 78 -0.46 4.60 -24.69
N SER A 79 0.50 5.46 -24.96
CA SER A 79 1.91 5.25 -24.65
C SER A 79 2.63 6.58 -24.48
N TYR A 80 3.73 6.57 -23.73
CA TYR A 80 4.59 7.72 -23.51
C TYR A 80 6.06 7.30 -23.40
N TRP A 81 6.95 8.05 -24.03
CA TRP A 81 8.40 7.93 -23.79
C TRP A 81 9.12 9.24 -24.06
N GLN A 82 9.97 9.66 -23.13
CA GLN A 82 10.86 10.83 -23.26
C GLN A 82 10.17 12.12 -23.75
N GLY A 83 8.96 12.39 -23.26
CA GLY A 83 8.20 13.60 -23.60
C GLY A 83 7.29 13.46 -24.81
N ARG A 84 7.20 12.29 -25.42
CA ARG A 84 6.32 12.01 -26.55
C ARG A 84 5.20 11.08 -26.12
N GLU A 85 4.02 11.29 -26.68
CA GLU A 85 2.82 10.46 -26.51
C GLU A 85 2.44 9.81 -27.84
N GLU A 86 1.53 8.83 -27.82
CA GLU A 86 0.99 8.16 -29.02
C GLU A 86 2.08 7.61 -29.95
N LEU A 87 2.96 6.76 -29.39
CA LEU A 87 4.21 6.38 -30.04
C LEU A 87 4.05 5.64 -31.37
N ASN A 88 2.89 5.04 -31.65
CA ASN A 88 2.55 4.49 -32.96
C ASN A 88 2.92 5.44 -34.11
N ASP A 89 2.77 6.75 -33.93
CA ASP A 89 3.01 7.75 -34.97
C ASP A 89 4.51 7.92 -35.33
N GLN A 90 5.40 7.42 -34.48
CA GLN A 90 6.84 7.67 -34.54
C GLN A 90 7.67 6.42 -34.20
N SER A 91 7.08 5.24 -34.24
CA SER A 91 7.78 4.01 -33.87
C SER A 91 7.60 2.91 -34.90
N ILE A 92 8.67 2.12 -35.06
CA ILE A 92 8.57 0.79 -35.65
C ILE A 92 8.31 -0.20 -34.52
N GLY A 93 7.38 -1.12 -34.76
CA GLY A 93 6.94 -2.13 -33.80
C GLY A 93 7.27 -3.52 -34.30
N ILE A 94 7.97 -4.30 -33.47
CA ILE A 94 8.34 -5.68 -33.76
C ILE A 94 7.63 -6.60 -32.78
N GLU A 95 6.76 -7.45 -33.30
CA GLU A 95 6.11 -8.54 -32.59
C GLU A 95 6.95 -9.80 -32.66
N ILE A 96 7.11 -10.49 -31.53
CA ILE A 96 7.96 -11.66 -31.43
C ILE A 96 7.12 -12.79 -30.85
N VAL A 97 6.99 -13.89 -31.59
CA VAL A 97 6.23 -15.06 -31.13
C VAL A 97 6.91 -15.62 -29.90
N ASN A 98 6.26 -15.45 -28.75
CA ASN A 98 6.71 -15.93 -27.44
C ASN A 98 5.48 -15.99 -26.52
N VAL A 99 5.21 -17.16 -25.94
CA VAL A 99 3.92 -17.44 -25.28
C VAL A 99 4.11 -17.65 -23.77
N PRO A 100 3.98 -16.58 -22.94
CA PRO A 100 4.03 -16.73 -21.49
C PRO A 100 2.80 -17.48 -20.96
N SER A 101 3.03 -18.34 -19.97
CA SER A 101 1.96 -19.08 -19.29
C SER A 101 1.52 -18.31 -18.05
N CYS A 102 0.34 -17.69 -18.13
CA CYS A 102 -0.19 -16.88 -17.04
C CYS A 102 -1.43 -17.50 -16.41
N HIS A 103 -1.44 -17.58 -15.08
CA HIS A 103 -2.52 -18.16 -14.30
C HIS A 103 -3.02 -17.18 -13.25
N TYR A 104 -4.34 -17.09 -13.13
CA TYR A 104 -5.00 -16.41 -12.02
C TYR A 104 -5.45 -17.43 -10.97
N PRO A 105 -5.48 -17.08 -9.69
CA PRO A 105 -6.19 -17.88 -8.68
C PRO A 105 -7.68 -17.98 -9.07
N GLU A 106 -8.32 -19.13 -8.81
CA GLU A 106 -9.67 -19.48 -9.29
C GLU A 106 -10.83 -18.54 -8.86
N ILE A 107 -10.55 -17.51 -8.06
CA ILE A 107 -11.54 -16.57 -7.54
C ILE A 107 -11.56 -15.33 -8.45
N LYS A 108 -12.63 -15.22 -9.26
CA LYS A 108 -12.85 -14.17 -10.27
C LYS A 108 -12.57 -12.74 -9.78
N ALA A 109 -11.91 -11.96 -10.63
CA ALA A 109 -12.06 -10.50 -10.67
C ALA A 109 -12.37 -10.06 -12.12
N ASP A 110 -13.35 -9.16 -12.26
CA ASP A 110 -13.96 -8.72 -13.52
C ASP A 110 -13.08 -7.77 -14.37
N VAL A 111 -11.80 -7.58 -14.02
CA VAL A 111 -10.82 -6.85 -14.84
C VAL A 111 -9.46 -7.55 -14.75
N GLN A 112 -9.06 -8.20 -15.83
CA GLN A 112 -7.75 -8.84 -15.96
C GLN A 112 -6.77 -7.83 -16.56
N MET A 113 -5.92 -7.21 -15.74
CA MET A 113 -4.81 -6.39 -16.24
C MET A 113 -3.57 -7.28 -16.46
N GLU A 114 -2.73 -6.94 -17.44
CA GLU A 114 -1.49 -7.70 -17.70
C GLU A 114 -0.52 -7.65 -16.51
N ASN A 115 -0.55 -6.55 -15.74
CA ASN A 115 0.31 -6.28 -14.59
C ASN A 115 -0.37 -6.53 -13.24
N ASP A 116 -1.44 -7.33 -13.22
CA ASP A 116 -2.12 -7.69 -11.97
C ASP A 116 -1.20 -8.49 -11.04
N ALA A 117 -0.98 -8.00 -9.83
CA ALA A 117 -0.15 -8.66 -8.82
C ALA A 117 -0.68 -10.05 -8.42
N ALA A 118 -1.96 -10.35 -8.65
CA ALA A 118 -2.55 -11.67 -8.44
C ALA A 118 -2.31 -12.64 -9.61
N LYS A 119 -1.77 -12.18 -10.74
CA LYS A 119 -1.46 -12.97 -11.93
C LYS A 119 -0.05 -13.55 -11.83
N LEU A 120 0.06 -14.89 -11.80
CA LEU A 120 1.34 -15.57 -11.92
C LEU A 120 1.65 -15.83 -13.39
N CYS A 121 2.70 -15.21 -13.93
CA CYS A 121 3.19 -15.48 -15.28
C CYS A 121 4.54 -16.20 -15.26
N ILE A 122 4.64 -17.27 -16.05
CA ILE A 122 5.89 -17.98 -16.36
C ILE A 122 6.29 -17.58 -17.78
N PHE A 123 7.39 -16.85 -17.90
CA PHE A 123 7.90 -16.37 -19.18
C PHE A 123 8.91 -17.39 -19.75
N PRO A 124 8.71 -17.90 -20.98
CA PRO A 124 9.69 -18.75 -21.65
C PRO A 124 10.88 -17.94 -22.17
N ASP A 125 11.94 -18.67 -22.50
CA ASP A 125 13.13 -18.12 -23.15
C ASP A 125 12.87 -17.90 -24.63
N TYR A 126 13.39 -16.80 -25.18
CA TYR A 126 13.32 -16.55 -26.61
C TYR A 126 14.27 -17.49 -27.38
N ASP A 127 13.80 -17.96 -28.54
CA ASP A 127 14.58 -18.84 -29.41
C ASP A 127 15.84 -18.13 -29.93
N ALA A 128 17.00 -18.78 -29.84
CA ALA A 128 18.27 -18.23 -30.31
C ALA A 128 18.27 -17.89 -31.81
N LYS A 129 17.58 -18.66 -32.65
CA LYS A 129 17.47 -18.37 -34.10
C LYS A 129 16.58 -17.15 -34.34
N GLN A 130 15.48 -17.04 -33.59
CA GLN A 130 14.60 -15.87 -33.59
C GLN A 130 15.36 -14.61 -33.15
N MET A 131 16.18 -14.69 -32.10
CA MET A 131 17.00 -13.56 -31.63
C MET A 131 18.08 -13.14 -32.63
N ALA A 132 18.66 -14.08 -33.39
CA ALA A 132 19.60 -13.74 -34.46
C ALA A 132 18.94 -12.90 -35.56
N LEU A 133 17.73 -13.30 -35.99
CA LEU A 133 16.93 -12.52 -36.95
C LEU A 133 16.55 -11.14 -36.41
N LEU A 134 16.16 -11.06 -35.13
CA LEU A 134 15.83 -9.81 -34.47
C LEU A 134 17.01 -8.82 -34.48
N ILE A 135 18.22 -9.32 -34.17
CA ILE A 135 19.43 -8.50 -34.15
C ILE A 135 19.74 -7.97 -35.56
N GLU A 136 19.66 -8.81 -36.59
CA GLU A 136 19.89 -8.39 -37.97
C GLU A 136 18.87 -7.34 -38.42
N LEU A 137 17.58 -7.62 -38.19
CA LEU A 137 16.48 -6.71 -38.50
C LEU A 137 16.64 -5.36 -37.80
N SER A 138 16.89 -5.39 -36.49
CA SER A 138 17.04 -4.18 -35.66
C SER A 138 18.22 -3.33 -36.14
N LYS A 139 19.37 -3.94 -36.48
CA LYS A 139 20.50 -3.22 -37.09
C LYS A 139 20.12 -2.54 -38.40
N GLY A 140 19.37 -3.24 -39.26
CA GLY A 140 18.87 -2.68 -40.51
C GLY A 140 17.95 -1.48 -40.28
N ILE A 141 17.00 -1.58 -39.35
CA ILE A 141 16.08 -0.50 -38.98
C ILE A 141 16.85 0.71 -38.44
N LEU A 142 17.78 0.49 -37.49
CA LEU A 142 18.57 1.57 -36.89
C LEU A 142 19.48 2.25 -37.91
N ALA A 143 20.06 1.50 -38.84
CA ALA A 143 20.91 2.08 -39.90
C ALA A 143 20.12 3.01 -40.84
N ARG A 144 18.82 2.74 -41.06
CA ARG A 144 17.93 3.57 -41.89
C ARG A 144 17.25 4.70 -41.11
N ASN A 145 17.22 4.62 -39.77
CA ASN A 145 16.56 5.57 -38.89
C ASN A 145 17.56 6.14 -37.86
N PRO A 146 18.48 7.04 -38.28
CA PRO A 146 19.60 7.51 -37.45
C PRO A 146 19.19 8.31 -36.21
N ASP A 147 17.93 8.74 -36.13
CA ASP A 147 17.39 9.44 -34.97
C ASP A 147 16.94 8.50 -33.83
N ILE A 148 16.94 7.18 -34.05
CA ILE A 148 16.69 6.18 -33.00
C ILE A 148 18.00 5.94 -32.25
N GLY A 149 18.15 6.62 -31.12
CA GLY A 149 19.29 6.38 -30.22
C GLY A 149 19.11 5.14 -29.34
N PRO A 150 20.14 4.78 -28.56
CA PRO A 150 20.09 3.61 -27.66
C PRO A 150 18.91 3.64 -26.68
N THR A 151 18.55 4.82 -26.16
CA THR A 151 17.44 4.96 -25.19
C THR A 151 16.07 4.97 -25.84
N GLN A 152 15.99 4.86 -27.17
CA GLN A 152 14.74 4.84 -27.94
C GLN A 152 14.41 3.44 -28.47
N VAL A 153 15.23 2.42 -28.14
CA VAL A 153 14.88 1.01 -28.29
C VAL A 153 14.32 0.53 -26.96
N VAL A 154 13.04 0.19 -26.93
CA VAL A 154 12.26 0.01 -25.70
C VAL A 154 11.31 -1.17 -25.80
N GLY A 155 10.90 -1.72 -24.65
CA GLY A 155 9.78 -2.65 -24.59
C GLY A 155 8.43 -1.91 -24.57
N HIS A 156 7.35 -2.61 -24.87
CA HIS A 156 6.01 -2.05 -24.70
C HIS A 156 5.72 -1.67 -23.23
N SER A 157 6.22 -2.47 -22.30
CA SER A 157 6.19 -2.21 -20.86
C SER A 157 6.86 -0.90 -20.45
N ASP A 158 7.89 -0.45 -21.17
CA ASP A 158 8.54 0.82 -20.84
C ASP A 158 7.66 2.03 -21.15
N ILE A 159 6.93 1.94 -22.25
CA ILE A 159 6.12 3.04 -22.78
C ILE A 159 4.68 3.02 -22.28
N ALA A 160 4.25 1.89 -21.69
CA ALA A 160 2.93 1.69 -21.12
C ALA A 160 3.00 0.86 -19.81
N PRO A 161 3.77 1.29 -18.79
CA PRO A 161 4.12 0.46 -17.63
C PRO A 161 2.93 0.05 -16.77
N THR A 162 1.83 0.81 -16.76
CA THR A 162 0.62 0.47 -15.99
C THR A 162 -0.31 -0.50 -16.72
N ARG A 163 0.01 -0.88 -17.95
CA ARG A 163 -0.87 -1.67 -18.82
C ARG A 163 -0.20 -2.90 -19.42
N LYS A 164 1.11 -2.84 -19.68
CA LYS A 164 1.85 -3.82 -20.47
C LYS A 164 3.06 -4.37 -19.71
N ASN A 165 3.41 -5.63 -19.94
CA ASN A 165 4.61 -6.29 -19.40
C ASN A 165 5.53 -6.89 -20.47
N ASP A 166 5.20 -6.77 -21.75
CA ASP A 166 6.00 -7.28 -22.86
C ASP A 166 7.19 -6.33 -23.18
N PRO A 167 8.32 -6.86 -23.69
CA PRO A 167 8.60 -8.25 -24.04
C PRO A 167 8.98 -9.16 -22.84
N GLY A 168 8.81 -8.68 -21.60
CA GLY A 168 8.98 -9.46 -20.38
C GLY A 168 10.43 -9.66 -19.94
N PRO A 169 10.64 -10.24 -18.74
CA PRO A 169 11.95 -10.35 -18.10
C PRO A 169 12.88 -11.38 -18.74
N ARG A 170 12.40 -12.23 -19.64
CA ARG A 170 13.26 -13.19 -20.38
C ARG A 170 13.76 -12.65 -21.71
N PHE A 171 13.32 -11.45 -22.11
CA PHE A 171 13.82 -10.82 -23.31
C PHE A 171 15.30 -10.42 -23.13
N PRO A 172 16.21 -10.82 -24.05
CA PRO A 172 17.64 -10.71 -23.81
C PRO A 172 18.19 -9.32 -24.16
N TRP A 173 17.74 -8.28 -23.46
CA TRP A 173 18.16 -6.88 -23.68
C TRP A 173 19.68 -6.70 -23.71
N TYR A 174 20.41 -7.37 -22.82
CA TYR A 174 21.88 -7.30 -22.77
C TYR A 174 22.54 -7.87 -24.04
N GLN A 175 21.97 -8.94 -24.63
CA GLN A 175 22.46 -9.51 -25.88
C GLN A 175 22.29 -8.52 -27.04
N LEU A 176 21.15 -7.83 -27.11
CA LEU A 176 20.91 -6.77 -28.10
C LEU A 176 21.89 -5.61 -27.91
N TYR A 177 22.10 -5.17 -26.67
CA TYR A 177 23.09 -4.13 -26.35
C TYR A 177 24.50 -4.51 -26.80
N GLN A 178 24.94 -5.75 -26.55
CA GLN A 178 26.23 -6.25 -27.04
C GLN A 178 26.34 -6.23 -28.57
N ALA A 179 25.20 -6.37 -29.26
CA ALA A 179 25.12 -6.23 -30.71
C ALA A 179 24.99 -4.76 -31.18
N GLY A 180 25.02 -3.78 -30.28
CA GLY A 180 24.89 -2.35 -30.57
C GLY A 180 23.45 -1.83 -30.67
N ILE A 181 22.48 -2.58 -30.13
CA ILE A 181 21.05 -2.26 -30.18
C ILE A 181 20.56 -1.92 -28.78
N GLY A 182 20.04 -0.72 -28.57
CA GLY A 182 19.46 -0.31 -27.30
C GLY A 182 20.46 0.09 -26.23
N ALA A 183 19.94 0.48 -25.06
CA ALA A 183 20.71 1.02 -23.96
C ALA A 183 21.07 -0.06 -22.93
N TRP A 184 22.24 0.08 -22.30
CA TRP A 184 22.62 -0.69 -21.12
C TRP A 184 23.64 0.09 -20.28
N TYR A 185 23.67 -0.18 -18.98
CA TYR A 185 24.60 0.46 -18.05
C TYR A 185 26.00 -0.16 -18.10
N ASP A 186 26.97 0.56 -17.54
CA ASP A 186 28.31 0.03 -17.29
C ASP A 186 28.38 -0.51 -15.85
N SER A 187 28.88 -1.74 -15.68
CA SER A 187 28.88 -2.44 -14.38
C SER A 187 29.63 -1.68 -13.29
N ASP A 188 30.79 -1.09 -13.61
CA ASP A 188 31.57 -0.30 -12.64
C ASP A 188 30.79 0.91 -12.11
N THR A 189 29.98 1.54 -12.97
CA THR A 189 29.13 2.68 -12.59
C THR A 189 27.96 2.23 -11.73
N VAL A 190 27.39 1.04 -11.99
CA VAL A 190 26.38 0.44 -11.12
C VAL A 190 26.97 0.14 -9.75
N ASP A 191 28.15 -0.48 -9.69
CA ASP A 191 28.82 -0.80 -8.42
C ASP A 191 29.11 0.47 -7.61
N LYS A 192 29.58 1.54 -8.26
CA LYS A 192 29.76 2.87 -7.65
C LYS A 192 28.47 3.38 -7.00
N TYR A 193 27.37 3.41 -7.73
CA TYR A 193 26.10 3.88 -7.19
C TYR A 193 25.48 2.92 -6.17
N TRP A 194 25.67 1.61 -6.35
CA TRP A 194 25.19 0.60 -5.41
C TRP A 194 25.84 0.74 -4.05
N GLN A 195 27.17 0.91 -3.99
CA GLN A 195 27.88 1.19 -2.74
C GLN A 195 27.35 2.44 -2.06
N GLN A 196 27.10 3.51 -2.81
CA GLN A 196 26.59 4.77 -2.28
C GLN A 196 25.14 4.65 -1.77
N PHE A 197 24.24 4.09 -2.58
CA PHE A 197 22.82 3.98 -2.26
C PHE A 197 22.49 2.87 -1.26
N SER A 198 23.39 1.91 -1.04
CA SER A 198 23.28 0.94 0.04
C SER A 198 23.50 1.58 1.42
N LEU A 199 24.29 2.65 1.50
CA LEU A 199 24.50 3.39 2.75
C LEU A 199 23.33 4.31 3.05
N VAL A 200 22.92 5.11 2.06
CA VAL A 200 21.78 6.02 2.16
C VAL A 200 20.97 5.93 0.89
N LYS A 201 19.80 5.31 0.99
CA LYS A 201 18.93 5.11 -0.15
C LYS A 201 18.36 6.45 -0.67
N PRO A 202 18.30 6.67 -2.00
CA PRO A 202 17.55 7.78 -2.58
C PRO A 202 16.09 7.80 -2.13
N SER A 203 15.53 8.98 -1.94
CA SER A 203 14.09 9.15 -1.68
C SER A 203 13.24 8.67 -2.86
N VAL A 204 11.99 8.28 -2.60
CA VAL A 204 11.05 7.84 -3.64
C VAL A 204 10.84 8.93 -4.69
N GLY A 205 10.69 10.19 -4.26
CA GLY A 205 10.56 11.34 -5.17
C GLY A 205 11.78 11.52 -6.08
N LEU A 206 12.98 11.27 -5.57
CA LEU A 206 14.19 11.34 -6.37
C LEU A 206 14.27 10.20 -7.40
N MET A 207 13.86 8.98 -7.03
CA MET A 207 13.76 7.87 -7.97
C MET A 207 12.70 8.11 -9.06
N GLN A 208 11.52 8.62 -8.71
CA GLN A 208 10.48 9.01 -9.68
C GLN A 208 11.01 10.06 -10.67
N THR A 209 11.72 11.08 -10.15
CA THR A 209 12.32 12.12 -10.99
C THR A 209 13.38 11.54 -11.92
N ALA A 210 14.17 10.56 -11.47
CA ALA A 210 15.15 9.88 -12.29
C ALA A 210 14.51 9.00 -13.38
N LEU A 211 13.46 8.23 -13.06
CA LEU A 211 12.68 7.42 -14.01
C LEU A 211 12.05 8.31 -15.10
N ARG A 212 11.39 9.39 -14.70
CA ARG A 212 10.86 10.41 -15.62
C ARG A 212 11.96 11.06 -16.45
N GLY A 213 13.11 11.30 -15.82
CA GLY A 213 14.29 11.86 -16.46
C GLY A 213 14.87 10.96 -17.55
N TYR A 214 14.79 9.64 -17.37
CA TYR A 214 15.23 8.62 -18.32
C TYR A 214 14.27 8.45 -19.50
N GLY A 215 12.96 8.40 -19.22
CA GLY A 215 11.95 8.33 -20.27
C GLY A 215 10.53 7.95 -19.85
N TYR A 216 10.33 7.40 -18.66
CA TYR A 216 9.05 6.82 -18.24
C TYR A 216 7.95 7.85 -17.95
N ASP A 217 6.69 7.42 -18.03
CA ASP A 217 5.52 8.21 -17.62
C ASP A 217 5.18 8.10 -16.14
N VAL A 218 6.04 8.69 -15.31
CA VAL A 218 5.85 8.71 -13.85
C VAL A 218 5.95 10.13 -13.29
N GLN A 219 5.03 10.47 -12.39
CA GLN A 219 5.03 11.75 -11.68
C GLN A 219 5.74 11.64 -10.32
N ALA A 220 6.44 12.69 -9.93
CA ALA A 220 7.12 12.75 -8.64
C ALA A 220 6.13 13.11 -7.52
N THR A 221 5.50 12.09 -6.92
CA THR A 221 4.56 12.21 -5.79
C THR A 221 5.25 12.06 -4.43
N ASN A 222 6.49 11.58 -4.42
CA ASN A 222 7.26 11.19 -3.22
C ASN A 222 6.59 10.09 -2.37
N GLN A 223 5.63 9.35 -2.96
CA GLN A 223 4.98 8.20 -2.36
C GLN A 223 5.20 6.97 -3.25
N LEU A 224 5.25 5.78 -2.64
CA LEU A 224 5.33 4.52 -3.38
C LEU A 224 3.92 4.12 -3.86
N ASP A 225 3.41 4.86 -4.84
CA ASP A 225 2.08 4.71 -5.43
C ASP A 225 2.05 3.67 -6.58
N PRO A 226 0.87 3.25 -7.09
CA PRO A 226 0.79 2.23 -8.13
C PRO A 226 1.56 2.55 -9.41
N GLN A 227 1.55 3.81 -9.89
CA GLN A 227 2.35 4.20 -11.07
C GLN A 227 3.84 3.94 -10.85
N THR A 228 4.34 4.15 -9.62
CA THR A 228 5.75 3.98 -9.29
C THR A 228 6.11 2.50 -9.23
N LEU A 229 5.26 1.67 -8.62
CA LEU A 229 5.45 0.22 -8.55
C LEU A 229 5.46 -0.41 -9.95
N ASP A 230 4.49 -0.06 -10.79
CA ASP A 230 4.37 -0.54 -12.16
C ASP A 230 5.57 -0.11 -13.03
N THR A 231 5.98 1.15 -12.91
CA THR A 231 7.14 1.69 -13.64
C THR A 231 8.44 1.03 -13.19
N LEU A 232 8.60 0.76 -11.88
CA LEU A 232 9.77 0.05 -11.37
C LEU A 232 9.80 -1.40 -11.83
N SER A 233 8.65 -2.07 -11.89
CA SER A 233 8.53 -3.42 -12.44
C SER A 233 8.95 -3.45 -13.91
N ALA A 234 8.42 -2.55 -14.74
CA ALA A 234 8.82 -2.41 -16.15
C ALA A 234 10.33 -2.15 -16.32
N PHE A 235 10.85 -1.17 -15.56
CA PHE A 235 12.28 -0.86 -15.54
C PHE A 235 13.15 -2.06 -15.15
N GLN A 236 12.73 -2.84 -14.16
CA GLN A 236 13.44 -4.04 -13.73
C GLN A 236 13.35 -5.15 -14.79
N MET A 237 12.20 -5.37 -15.43
CA MET A 237 12.09 -6.34 -16.53
C MET A 237 13.07 -6.02 -17.66
N HIS A 238 13.31 -4.74 -17.94
CA HIS A 238 14.28 -4.32 -18.95
C HIS A 238 15.74 -4.45 -18.46
N PHE A 239 16.09 -3.83 -17.33
CA PHE A 239 17.50 -3.61 -16.94
C PHE A 239 18.00 -4.49 -15.79
N LEU A 240 17.11 -5.12 -15.01
CA LEU A 240 17.43 -6.05 -13.92
C LEU A 240 16.54 -7.31 -13.97
N PRO A 241 16.51 -8.07 -15.08
CA PRO A 241 15.55 -9.16 -15.26
C PRO A 241 15.67 -10.30 -14.24
N TRP A 242 16.81 -10.43 -13.55
CA TRP A 242 17.00 -11.38 -12.43
C TRP A 242 16.42 -10.88 -11.09
N HIS A 243 15.89 -9.66 -11.04
CA HIS A 243 15.39 -9.01 -9.83
C HIS A 243 14.19 -8.08 -10.12
N VAL A 244 13.10 -8.66 -10.64
CA VAL A 244 11.82 -7.97 -10.85
C VAL A 244 10.98 -8.08 -9.58
N SER A 245 11.00 -7.05 -8.75
CA SER A 245 10.31 -7.00 -7.46
C SER A 245 9.26 -5.89 -7.35
N GLY A 246 9.27 -4.92 -8.28
CA GLY A 246 8.48 -3.68 -8.18
C GLY A 246 8.94 -2.72 -7.07
N ASN A 247 9.89 -3.14 -6.23
CA ASN A 247 10.34 -2.35 -5.10
C ASN A 247 11.34 -1.28 -5.52
N ALA A 248 11.21 -0.08 -4.94
CA ALA A 248 12.23 0.94 -5.01
C ALA A 248 13.39 0.49 -4.11
N ASP A 249 14.41 -0.19 -4.61
CA ASP A 249 15.57 -0.62 -3.81
C ASP A 249 16.87 0.02 -4.30
N ALA A 250 17.95 -0.13 -3.54
CA ALA A 250 19.22 0.49 -3.89
C ALA A 250 19.81 -0.09 -5.20
N ARG A 251 19.44 -1.31 -5.63
CA ARG A 251 19.92 -1.94 -6.86
C ARG A 251 19.28 -1.28 -8.07
N SER A 252 17.96 -1.14 -8.01
CA SER A 252 17.17 -0.42 -9.02
C SER A 252 17.63 1.02 -9.13
N ALA A 253 17.86 1.70 -8.00
CA ALA A 253 18.40 3.04 -7.98
C ALA A 253 19.80 3.12 -8.62
N ALA A 254 20.70 2.18 -8.30
CA ALA A 254 22.05 2.18 -8.83
C ALA A 254 22.09 2.01 -10.36
N VAL A 255 21.30 1.06 -10.88
CA VAL A 255 21.16 0.83 -12.32
C VAL A 255 20.53 2.04 -13.01
N LEU A 256 19.48 2.62 -12.43
CA LEU A 256 18.84 3.81 -12.98
C LEU A 256 19.80 4.99 -13.07
N PHE A 257 20.57 5.25 -12.01
CA PHE A 257 21.52 6.36 -11.99
C PHE A 257 22.74 6.10 -12.89
N ALA A 258 23.18 4.85 -13.05
CA ALA A 258 24.20 4.49 -14.02
C ALA A 258 23.74 4.74 -15.47
N LEU A 259 22.49 4.37 -15.79
CA LEU A 259 21.87 4.68 -17.08
C LEU A 259 21.75 6.20 -17.29
N MET A 260 21.29 6.92 -16.27
CA MET A 260 21.20 8.38 -16.32
C MET A 260 22.56 9.03 -16.52
N GLU A 261 23.62 8.54 -15.88
CA GLU A 261 24.98 9.06 -16.04
C GLU A 261 25.49 8.85 -17.47
N LYS A 262 25.30 7.65 -18.02
CA LYS A 262 25.77 7.29 -19.36
C LYS A 262 25.03 8.02 -20.47
N TYR A 263 23.71 8.11 -20.39
CA TYR A 263 22.88 8.62 -21.49
C TYR A 263 22.38 10.05 -21.27
N PHE A 264 22.35 10.54 -20.02
CA PHE A 264 21.86 11.87 -19.66
C PHE A 264 22.74 12.56 -18.58
N PRO A 265 24.06 12.70 -18.79
CA PRO A 265 25.01 13.11 -17.75
C PRO A 265 24.66 14.43 -17.06
N LYS A 266 24.10 15.40 -17.80
CA LYS A 266 23.63 16.68 -17.23
C LYS A 266 22.45 16.50 -16.27
N LYS A 267 21.50 15.61 -16.60
CA LYS A 267 20.37 15.30 -15.70
C LYS A 267 20.86 14.51 -14.49
N ALA A 268 21.75 13.54 -14.69
CA ALA A 268 22.35 12.75 -13.61
C ALA A 268 23.09 13.63 -12.59
N ALA A 269 23.92 14.56 -13.05
CA ALA A 269 24.61 15.51 -12.17
C ALA A 269 23.63 16.32 -11.30
N LYS A 270 22.51 16.77 -11.88
CA LYS A 270 21.47 17.51 -11.15
C LYS A 270 20.76 16.63 -10.11
N LEU A 271 20.46 15.38 -10.46
CA LEU A 271 19.87 14.40 -9.54
C LEU A 271 20.82 14.08 -8.38
N MET A 272 22.12 13.93 -8.65
CA MET A 272 23.12 13.68 -7.61
C MET A 272 23.35 14.89 -6.70
N GLN A 273 23.25 16.10 -7.23
CA GLN A 273 23.25 17.31 -6.40
C GLN A 273 22.02 17.32 -5.46
N GLN A 274 20.83 16.96 -5.95
CA GLN A 274 19.63 16.85 -5.12
C GLN A 274 19.78 15.76 -4.04
N TYR A 275 20.34 14.60 -4.40
CA TYR A 275 20.66 13.53 -3.46
C TYR A 275 21.59 14.01 -2.34
N GLN A 276 22.70 14.67 -2.68
CA GLN A 276 23.64 15.20 -1.69
C GLN A 276 23.00 16.26 -0.79
N GLN A 277 22.17 17.15 -1.34
CA GLN A 277 21.42 18.13 -0.57
C GLN A 277 20.46 17.49 0.44
N GLN A 278 19.81 16.38 0.07
CA GLN A 278 18.96 15.60 0.97
C GLN A 278 19.77 14.95 2.11
N GLN A 279 21.06 14.68 1.92
CA GLN A 279 21.96 14.13 2.95
C GLN A 279 22.55 15.19 3.89
N THR A 280 22.86 16.37 3.37
CA THR A 280 23.50 17.47 4.12
C THR A 280 22.52 18.44 4.75
N ALA A 281 21.24 18.36 4.38
CA ALA A 281 20.21 18.98 5.19
C ALA A 281 20.40 18.41 6.61
N PRO A 282 20.58 19.25 7.64
CA PRO A 282 20.50 18.73 9.00
C PRO A 282 19.23 17.90 9.03
N GLU A 283 19.28 16.68 9.57
CA GLU A 283 18.07 16.05 10.05
C GLU A 283 17.35 17.18 10.78
N GLN A 284 16.26 17.68 10.19
CA GLN A 284 15.25 18.23 11.05
C GLN A 284 14.98 17.03 11.92
N VAL A 285 15.50 17.10 13.15
CA VAL A 285 14.84 16.49 14.28
C VAL A 285 13.46 17.10 14.18
N VAL A 286 12.62 16.49 13.34
CA VAL A 286 11.20 16.59 13.42
C VAL A 286 11.02 15.91 14.75
N GLU A 287 11.03 16.70 15.83
CA GLU A 287 10.41 16.24 17.05
C GLU A 287 9.11 15.61 16.57
N PRO A 288 8.90 14.30 16.79
CA PRO A 288 7.77 13.60 16.21
C PRO A 288 6.54 14.41 16.56
N LEU A 289 5.97 15.07 15.53
CA LEU A 289 4.92 16.04 15.76
C LEU A 289 3.80 15.29 16.48
N ALA A 290 3.39 15.83 17.63
CA ALA A 290 2.51 15.14 18.55
C ALA A 290 1.32 14.50 17.81
N ASN A 291 0.94 13.29 18.24
CA ASN A 291 -0.21 12.56 17.70
C ASN A 291 -1.41 13.50 17.50
N ALA A 292 -1.93 13.52 16.29
CA ALA A 292 -3.02 14.40 15.88
C ALA A 292 -4.26 13.57 15.56
N GLN A 293 -5.42 14.09 15.95
CA GLN A 293 -6.71 13.49 15.61
C GLN A 293 -7.08 13.69 14.14
N VAL A 294 -6.53 14.74 13.51
CA VAL A 294 -6.72 15.05 12.10
C VAL A 294 -5.38 15.45 11.52
N VAL A 295 -5.02 14.81 10.42
CA VAL A 295 -3.90 15.16 9.55
C VAL A 295 -4.47 15.39 8.16
N LEU A 296 -4.40 16.63 7.68
CA LEU A 296 -4.89 17.02 6.37
C LEU A 296 -3.70 17.39 5.49
N HIS A 297 -3.52 16.66 4.39
CA HIS A 297 -2.56 17.00 3.35
C HIS A 297 -3.23 17.87 2.29
N ILE A 298 -2.55 18.92 1.86
CA ILE A 298 -2.96 19.76 0.73
C ILE A 298 -1.83 19.77 -0.31
N PRO A 299 -2.12 19.46 -1.58
CA PRO A 299 -3.38 18.87 -2.05
C PRO A 299 -3.61 17.49 -1.41
N ASN A 300 -4.88 17.10 -1.25
CA ASN A 300 -5.22 15.78 -0.71
C ASN A 300 -4.73 14.69 -1.70
N PRO A 301 -3.92 13.70 -1.27
CA PRO A 301 -3.40 12.66 -2.16
C PRO A 301 -4.49 11.77 -2.76
N ASN A 302 -5.64 11.64 -2.07
CA ASN A 302 -6.79 10.86 -2.53
C ASN A 302 -8.06 11.72 -2.47
N PRO A 303 -8.23 12.68 -3.39
CA PRO A 303 -9.35 13.61 -3.35
C PRO A 303 -10.67 12.89 -3.64
N SER A 304 -11.71 13.22 -2.88
CA SER A 304 -13.07 12.84 -3.22
C SER A 304 -13.51 13.54 -4.51
N SER A 305 -14.35 12.87 -5.31
CA SER A 305 -15.05 13.49 -6.45
C SER A 305 -15.92 14.68 -6.03
N ARG A 306 -16.32 14.75 -4.75
CA ARG A 306 -17.01 15.89 -4.15
C ARG A 306 -15.99 16.97 -3.78
N SER A 307 -15.55 17.77 -4.75
CA SER A 307 -14.49 18.79 -4.58
C SER A 307 -14.60 19.62 -3.30
N LEU A 308 -15.81 20.03 -2.89
CA LEU A 308 -16.03 20.84 -1.70
C LEU A 308 -15.70 20.18 -0.36
N VAL A 309 -15.44 18.86 -0.29
CA VAL A 309 -15.10 18.18 0.98
C VAL A 309 -13.61 17.99 1.20
N ASN A 310 -12.78 18.22 0.17
CA ASN A 310 -11.37 17.83 0.21
C ASN A 310 -10.51 18.70 1.14
N ASP A 311 -10.89 19.98 1.31
CA ASP A 311 -10.11 20.96 2.08
C ASP A 311 -10.84 21.43 3.35
N ARG A 312 -11.73 20.60 3.90
CA ARG A 312 -12.46 20.91 5.14
C ARG A 312 -12.76 19.66 5.96
N GLY A 313 -12.97 19.84 7.26
CA GLY A 313 -13.28 18.74 8.15
C GLY A 313 -13.67 19.18 9.54
N THR A 314 -13.68 18.23 10.48
CA THR A 314 -13.98 18.50 11.89
C THR A 314 -12.88 17.99 12.81
N PHE A 315 -12.68 18.67 13.94
CA PHE A 315 -11.77 18.25 15.01
C PHE A 315 -12.41 18.52 16.37
N LYS A 316 -12.01 17.77 17.40
CA LYS A 316 -12.47 17.95 18.78
C LYS A 316 -11.60 18.95 19.51
N ALA A 317 -12.21 19.91 20.20
CA ALA A 317 -11.52 20.82 21.09
C ALA A 317 -12.39 21.17 22.30
N TYR A 318 -11.79 21.89 23.24
CA TYR A 318 -12.51 22.53 24.33
C TYR A 318 -12.48 24.05 24.12
N LYS A 319 -13.52 24.73 24.59
CA LYS A 319 -13.63 26.18 24.52
C LYS A 319 -12.40 26.84 25.13
N GLY A 320 -11.82 27.81 24.43
CA GLY A 320 -10.63 28.50 24.92
C GLY A 320 -9.33 27.72 24.78
N ARG A 321 -9.32 26.57 24.08
CA ARG A 321 -8.17 25.67 23.96
C ARG A 321 -8.01 25.12 22.55
N GLY A 322 -6.90 24.44 22.29
CA GLY A 322 -6.60 23.79 21.02
C GLY A 322 -5.56 24.55 20.21
N GLN A 323 -5.00 23.83 19.24
CA GLN A 323 -3.86 24.25 18.45
C GLN A 323 -4.02 23.71 17.04
N ILE A 324 -3.42 24.42 16.08
CA ILE A 324 -3.14 23.92 14.74
C ILE A 324 -1.63 23.95 14.52
N ILE A 325 -1.11 22.87 13.96
CA ILE A 325 0.28 22.77 13.50
C ILE A 325 0.24 22.75 11.98
N ILE A 326 1.05 23.59 11.34
CA ILE A 326 1.15 23.73 9.88
C ILE A 326 2.56 23.34 9.47
N GLU A 327 2.70 22.19 8.82
CA GLU A 327 3.93 21.77 8.15
C GLU A 327 3.92 22.35 6.74
N ASN A 328 4.68 23.41 6.50
CA ASN A 328 4.77 23.98 5.17
C ASN A 328 5.91 23.35 4.39
N ASN A 329 5.61 22.79 3.22
CA ASN A 329 6.63 22.30 2.30
C ASN A 329 6.97 23.39 1.29
N THR A 330 5.99 23.82 0.51
CA THR A 330 6.21 24.69 -0.66
C THR A 330 5.23 25.86 -0.78
N ALA A 331 4.24 25.99 0.11
CA ALA A 331 3.30 27.10 0.03
C ALA A 331 3.95 28.41 0.50
N SER A 332 3.53 29.51 -0.11
CA SER A 332 3.84 30.89 0.29
C SER A 332 2.68 31.52 1.07
N SER A 333 1.44 31.11 0.84
CA SER A 333 0.28 31.52 1.64
C SER A 333 -0.83 30.48 1.62
N ALA A 334 -1.74 30.57 2.60
CA ALA A 334 -2.98 29.80 2.66
C ALA A 334 -4.00 30.56 3.50
N ASP A 335 -5.29 30.40 3.17
CA ASP A 335 -6.40 30.92 3.95
C ASP A 335 -7.01 29.79 4.77
N ILE A 336 -6.84 29.85 6.10
CA ILE A 336 -7.35 28.83 7.02
C ILE A 336 -8.46 29.44 7.86
N PHE A 337 -9.59 28.74 7.94
CA PHE A 337 -10.77 29.13 8.70
C PHE A 337 -11.05 28.09 9.78
N ILE A 338 -11.38 28.55 10.98
CA ILE A 338 -11.80 27.71 12.11
C ILE A 338 -13.17 28.20 12.55
N ASN A 339 -14.18 27.31 12.55
CA ASN A 339 -15.58 27.65 12.81
C ASN A 339 -16.07 28.86 11.99
N GLY A 340 -15.65 28.93 10.72
CA GLY A 340 -16.02 30.01 9.78
C GLY A 340 -15.18 31.29 9.91
N GLU A 341 -14.32 31.41 10.92
CA GLU A 341 -13.47 32.58 11.12
C GLU A 341 -12.05 32.35 10.59
N LYS A 342 -11.56 33.25 9.73
CA LYS A 342 -10.18 33.21 9.24
C LYS A 342 -9.20 33.40 10.39
N ILE A 343 -8.16 32.56 10.46
CA ILE A 343 -7.08 32.68 11.43
C ILE A 343 -5.95 33.56 10.89
N ASN A 344 -5.31 34.32 11.78
CA ASN A 344 -4.14 35.12 11.44
C ASN A 344 -2.91 34.22 11.54
N ILE A 345 -2.27 33.98 10.41
CA ILE A 345 -1.07 33.16 10.28
C ILE A 345 -0.01 33.93 9.50
N ALA A 346 1.26 33.62 9.74
CA ALA A 346 2.38 34.25 9.07
C ALA A 346 2.27 34.08 7.55
N GLN A 347 2.47 35.18 6.81
CA GLN A 347 2.57 35.18 5.36
C GLN A 347 3.68 36.18 4.95
N PRO A 348 4.60 35.83 4.04
CA PRO A 348 4.69 34.54 3.37
C PRO A 348 5.18 33.42 4.30
N PHE A 349 4.75 32.19 4.04
CA PHE A 349 5.35 31.02 4.67
C PHE A 349 6.77 30.80 4.15
N THR A 350 7.61 30.24 5.02
CA THR A 350 8.96 29.79 4.71
C THR A 350 8.88 28.30 4.38
N ALA A 351 9.51 27.89 3.28
CA ALA A 351 9.57 26.48 2.88
C ALA A 351 10.22 25.63 3.99
N ASN A 352 9.71 24.42 4.18
CA ASN A 352 10.17 23.43 5.16
C ASN A 352 10.14 23.93 6.62
N LYS A 353 9.18 24.80 6.97
CA LYS A 353 8.99 25.33 8.32
C LYS A 353 7.68 24.84 8.93
N VAL A 354 7.75 24.49 10.22
CA VAL A 354 6.58 24.19 11.04
C VAL A 354 6.09 25.46 11.74
N TYR A 355 4.78 25.69 11.71
CA TYR A 355 4.13 26.77 12.44
C TYR A 355 3.13 26.22 13.44
N GLU A 356 3.05 26.86 14.59
CA GLU A 356 2.11 26.51 15.64
C GLU A 356 1.23 27.72 15.98
N TYR A 357 -0.09 27.55 15.85
CA TYR A 357 -1.04 28.61 16.19
C TYR A 357 -2.07 28.12 17.21
N SER A 358 -2.34 28.97 18.19
CA SER A 358 -3.42 28.74 19.14
C SER A 358 -4.78 28.95 18.48
N LEU A 359 -5.70 28.01 18.72
CA LEU A 359 -7.09 28.11 18.28
C LEU A 359 -8.03 28.60 19.38
N SER A 360 -7.51 28.96 20.56
CA SER A 360 -8.29 29.26 21.76
C SER A 360 -9.44 30.25 21.55
N LYS A 361 -9.23 31.26 20.70
CA LYS A 361 -10.25 32.30 20.44
C LYS A 361 -11.46 31.80 19.66
N ARG A 362 -11.32 30.69 18.93
CA ARG A 362 -12.30 30.23 17.94
C ARG A 362 -12.92 28.87 18.27
N THR A 363 -12.37 28.14 19.24
CA THR A 363 -12.86 26.82 19.61
C THR A 363 -14.00 26.86 20.62
N HIS A 364 -14.87 25.86 20.55
CA HIS A 364 -15.87 25.53 21.54
C HIS A 364 -15.77 24.07 21.96
N ASN A 365 -16.50 23.69 23.01
CA ASN A 365 -16.53 22.31 23.50
C ASN A 365 -17.10 21.37 22.42
N GLY A 366 -16.43 20.24 22.21
CA GLY A 366 -16.86 19.21 21.27
C GLY A 366 -16.32 19.44 19.87
N SER A 367 -17.19 19.32 18.86
CA SER A 367 -16.80 19.31 17.45
C SER A 367 -16.64 20.72 16.89
N ASN A 368 -15.48 21.03 16.32
CA ASN A 368 -15.17 22.28 15.64
C ASN A 368 -14.91 22.00 14.16
N THR A 369 -15.08 22.99 13.29
CA THR A 369 -14.84 22.86 11.85
C THR A 369 -13.57 23.58 11.43
N PHE A 370 -12.91 23.07 10.39
CA PHE A 370 -11.86 23.80 9.69
C PHE A 370 -12.12 23.79 8.18
N LYS A 371 -11.58 24.79 7.48
CA LYS A 371 -11.59 24.90 6.02
C LYS A 371 -10.30 25.58 5.56
N VAL A 372 -9.74 25.14 4.45
CA VAL A 372 -8.53 25.71 3.84
C VAL A 372 -8.83 26.10 2.41
N GLU A 373 -8.36 27.28 2.01
CA GLU A 373 -8.55 27.84 0.68
C GLU A 373 -7.30 28.62 0.25
N ASN A 374 -7.25 29.00 -1.03
CA ASN A 374 -6.25 29.93 -1.57
C ASN A 374 -4.80 29.55 -1.22
N VAL A 375 -4.46 28.26 -1.28
CA VAL A 375 -3.07 27.83 -1.10
C VAL A 375 -2.29 28.27 -2.34
N GLN A 376 -1.26 29.09 -2.12
CA GLN A 376 -0.44 29.65 -3.18
C GLN A 376 1.02 29.23 -3.02
N PRO A 377 1.79 29.14 -4.12
CA PRO A 377 1.29 29.10 -5.51
C PRO A 377 0.44 27.85 -5.79
N GLU A 378 -0.25 27.80 -6.92
CA GLU A 378 -1.00 26.60 -7.35
C GLU A 378 -0.07 25.38 -7.40
N GLY A 379 -0.53 24.24 -6.86
CA GLY A 379 0.27 23.02 -6.70
C GLY A 379 1.21 23.01 -5.51
N ALA A 380 1.26 24.09 -4.71
CA ALA A 380 2.01 24.09 -3.46
C ALA A 380 1.41 23.13 -2.43
N SER A 381 2.25 22.68 -1.50
CA SER A 381 1.86 21.70 -0.49
C SER A 381 2.13 22.14 0.94
N LEU A 382 1.19 21.77 1.81
CA LEU A 382 1.28 21.92 3.26
C LEU A 382 0.44 20.82 3.95
N THR A 383 0.80 20.50 5.19
CA THR A 383 0.03 19.57 6.03
C THR A 383 -0.47 20.29 7.28
N LEU A 384 -1.76 20.15 7.58
CA LEU A 384 -2.37 20.67 8.80
C LEU A 384 -2.59 19.54 9.79
N ARG A 385 -2.17 19.74 11.04
CA ARG A 385 -2.44 18.81 12.14
C ARG A 385 -3.23 19.50 13.23
N PHE A 386 -4.24 18.78 13.71
CA PHE A 386 -5.01 19.16 14.88
C PHE A 386 -4.71 18.16 16.00
N PRO A 387 -3.97 18.55 17.06
CA PRO A 387 -3.70 17.68 18.20
C PRO A 387 -4.96 17.22 18.93
N TYR A 388 -4.88 16.10 19.65
CA TYR A 388 -5.96 15.66 20.54
C TYR A 388 -6.17 16.67 21.68
N PRO A 389 -7.43 16.93 22.10
CA PRO A 389 -7.68 17.82 23.22
C PRO A 389 -7.22 17.18 24.53
N THR A 390 -6.54 17.95 25.38
CA THR A 390 -6.09 17.52 26.70
C THR A 390 -7.07 17.91 27.79
N LEU A 391 -7.16 17.12 28.86
CA LEU A 391 -7.96 17.46 30.05
C LEU A 391 -7.18 18.40 30.96
N ALA A 392 -7.87 19.38 31.54
CA ALA A 392 -7.32 20.15 32.66
C ALA A 392 -7.43 19.30 33.94
N THR A 393 -6.31 19.14 34.64
CA THR A 393 -6.14 18.20 35.77
C THR A 393 -6.30 18.86 37.15
N LYS A 394 -7.00 19.99 37.27
CA LYS A 394 -7.36 20.54 38.58
C LYS A 394 -8.69 19.93 39.03
N PRO A 395 -8.72 18.84 39.82
CA PRO A 395 -9.96 18.33 40.39
C PRO A 395 -10.55 19.42 41.26
N LEU A 396 -11.82 19.75 41.01
CA LEU A 396 -12.55 20.67 41.87
C LEU A 396 -12.77 19.95 43.20
N LYS A 397 -12.25 20.49 44.30
CA LYS A 397 -12.65 20.05 45.65
C LYS A 397 -14.12 20.41 45.82
N SER A 398 -14.99 19.46 45.55
CA SER A 398 -16.43 19.66 45.55
C SER A 398 -17.12 18.44 46.14
N ASN A 399 -17.95 18.66 47.16
CA ASN A 399 -18.77 17.61 47.78
C ASN A 399 -19.99 17.22 46.91
N VAL A 400 -20.08 17.72 45.68
CA VAL A 400 -21.22 17.49 44.77
C VAL A 400 -21.46 16.01 44.47
N PHE A 401 -20.44 15.16 44.63
CA PHE A 401 -20.53 13.72 44.34
C PHE A 401 -20.66 12.84 45.59
N SER A 402 -20.93 13.39 46.78
CA SER A 402 -20.98 12.60 48.03
C SER A 402 -21.98 11.45 47.97
N HIS A 403 -23.19 11.68 47.46
CA HIS A 403 -24.20 10.63 47.31
C HIS A 403 -23.77 9.52 46.34
N VAL A 404 -22.99 9.87 45.30
CA VAL A 404 -22.43 8.87 44.37
C VAL A 404 -21.31 8.09 45.05
N ASP A 405 -20.49 8.76 45.87
CA ASP A 405 -19.44 8.13 46.66
C ASP A 405 -20.02 7.13 47.66
N GLU A 406 -21.09 7.52 48.36
CA GLU A 406 -21.84 6.66 49.29
C GLU A 406 -22.40 5.43 48.57
N LEU A 407 -23.09 5.62 47.45
CA LEU A 407 -23.64 4.51 46.65
C LEU A 407 -22.57 3.52 46.20
N ILE A 408 -21.43 4.01 45.70
CA ILE A 408 -20.33 3.12 45.28
C ILE A 408 -19.78 2.32 46.48
N ASN A 409 -19.61 2.96 47.63
CA ASN A 409 -19.14 2.28 48.83
C ASN A 409 -20.14 1.24 49.36
N GLU A 410 -21.44 1.51 49.26
CA GLU A 410 -22.50 0.54 49.59
C GLU A 410 -22.44 -0.69 48.67
N GLU A 411 -22.30 -0.51 47.36
CA GLU A 411 -22.13 -1.62 46.41
C GLU A 411 -20.84 -2.42 46.67
N VAL A 412 -19.75 -1.73 47.02
CA VAL A 412 -18.49 -2.38 47.41
C VAL A 412 -18.68 -3.21 48.69
N ALA A 413 -19.41 -2.69 49.68
CA ALA A 413 -19.76 -3.43 50.89
C ALA A 413 -20.69 -4.63 50.59
N ALA A 414 -21.58 -4.51 49.60
CA ALA A 414 -22.49 -5.57 49.15
C ALA A 414 -21.80 -6.67 48.32
N GLY A 415 -20.54 -6.50 47.94
CA GLY A 415 -19.73 -7.54 47.31
C GLY A 415 -19.00 -7.12 46.04
N PHE A 416 -19.26 -5.92 45.52
CA PHE A 416 -18.50 -5.39 44.38
C PHE A 416 -17.01 -5.22 44.77
N PRO A 417 -16.04 -5.73 43.99
CA PRO A 417 -14.63 -5.66 44.41
C PRO A 417 -14.13 -4.23 44.63
N GLY A 418 -14.43 -3.32 43.70
CA GLY A 418 -13.99 -1.93 43.73
C GLY A 418 -14.38 -1.19 42.45
N ALA A 419 -14.10 0.11 42.39
CA ALA A 419 -14.41 0.96 41.24
C ALA A 419 -13.48 2.17 41.14
N VAL A 420 -13.42 2.78 39.95
CA VAL A 420 -12.82 4.10 39.70
C VAL A 420 -13.86 5.00 39.06
N LEU A 421 -14.09 6.19 39.63
CA LEU A 421 -15.02 7.19 39.09
C LEU A 421 -14.24 8.37 38.52
N ALA A 422 -14.35 8.57 37.21
CA ALA A 422 -13.89 9.76 36.52
C ALA A 422 -15.08 10.58 36.00
N VAL A 423 -15.15 11.86 36.36
CA VAL A 423 -16.18 12.79 35.84
C VAL A 423 -15.48 13.89 35.05
N ILE A 424 -15.78 13.98 33.76
CA ILE A 424 -15.21 14.97 32.85
C ILE A 424 -16.32 15.91 32.38
N LYS A 425 -16.14 17.22 32.56
CA LYS A 425 -17.06 18.24 32.07
C LYS A 425 -16.28 19.37 31.43
N ASP A 426 -16.64 19.73 30.19
CA ASP A 426 -16.00 20.84 29.44
C ASP A 426 -14.46 20.75 29.39
N GLY A 427 -13.98 19.50 29.40
CA GLY A 427 -12.57 19.12 29.38
C GLY A 427 -11.81 19.41 30.67
N GLN A 428 -12.52 19.55 31.78
CA GLN A 428 -11.96 19.50 33.12
C GLN A 428 -12.26 18.12 33.71
N LEU A 429 -11.23 17.49 34.29
CA LEU A 429 -11.41 16.30 35.11
C LEU A 429 -11.91 16.77 36.48
N VAL A 430 -13.23 16.79 36.65
CA VAL A 430 -13.91 17.31 37.84
C VAL A 430 -13.69 16.39 39.04
N LYS A 431 -13.69 15.08 38.81
CA LYS A 431 -13.48 14.05 39.83
C LYS A 431 -12.67 12.91 39.25
N LEU A 432 -11.74 12.39 40.05
CA LEU A 432 -11.05 11.13 39.84
C LEU A 432 -10.82 10.49 41.21
N SER A 433 -11.62 9.48 41.54
CA SER A 433 -11.56 8.77 42.82
C SER A 433 -11.65 7.27 42.59
N HIS A 434 -11.18 6.51 43.57
CA HIS A 434 -11.18 5.05 43.57
C HIS A 434 -11.77 4.53 44.88
N TYR A 435 -12.34 3.33 44.84
CA TYR A 435 -13.09 2.70 45.92
C TYR A 435 -12.81 1.20 45.95
N GLY A 436 -12.77 0.62 47.14
CA GLY A 436 -12.57 -0.83 47.32
C GLY A 436 -11.21 -1.34 46.82
N ASP A 437 -11.22 -2.58 46.34
CA ASP A 437 -10.05 -3.38 46.01
C ASP A 437 -10.01 -3.73 44.52
N ALA A 438 -8.83 -3.68 43.91
CA ALA A 438 -8.57 -4.24 42.59
C ALA A 438 -8.55 -5.78 42.60
N LYS A 439 -8.21 -6.41 43.74
CA LYS A 439 -8.21 -7.87 43.89
C LYS A 439 -8.56 -8.27 45.33
N LYS A 440 -9.68 -8.98 45.49
CA LYS A 440 -10.23 -9.40 46.78
C LYS A 440 -10.19 -10.91 47.03
N TYR A 441 -10.20 -11.70 45.96
CA TYR A 441 -10.30 -13.16 46.02
C TYR A 441 -9.07 -13.86 45.40
N GLN A 442 -8.77 -15.04 45.92
CA GLN A 442 -7.89 -16.02 45.29
C GLN A 442 -8.61 -16.76 44.17
N ALA A 443 -7.86 -17.50 43.34
CA ALA A 443 -8.43 -18.27 42.22
C ALA A 443 -9.40 -19.38 42.67
N ASP A 444 -9.29 -19.83 43.92
CA ASP A 444 -10.20 -20.81 44.53
C ASP A 444 -11.47 -20.18 45.14
N GLY A 445 -11.63 -18.86 45.03
CA GLY A 445 -12.77 -18.11 45.57
C GLY A 445 -12.65 -17.71 47.05
N SER A 446 -11.56 -18.07 47.74
CA SER A 446 -11.31 -17.62 49.11
C SER A 446 -10.86 -16.15 49.16
N LEU A 447 -11.10 -15.47 50.28
CA LEU A 447 -10.66 -14.08 50.47
C LEU A 447 -9.14 -14.00 50.64
N LEU A 448 -8.54 -12.97 50.06
CA LEU A 448 -7.15 -12.62 50.34
C LEU A 448 -7.03 -12.05 51.77
N ALA A 449 -6.01 -12.48 52.50
CA ALA A 449 -5.69 -11.92 53.81
C ALA A 449 -5.35 -10.43 53.74
N GLN A 450 -4.78 -9.99 52.61
CA GLN A 450 -4.51 -8.59 52.28
C GLN A 450 -4.98 -8.32 50.85
N PRO A 451 -6.21 -7.79 50.66
CA PRO A 451 -6.70 -7.37 49.35
C PRO A 451 -5.81 -6.29 48.72
N GLN A 452 -5.68 -6.34 47.39
CA GLN A 452 -4.96 -5.31 46.64
C GLN A 452 -5.88 -4.10 46.45
N GLN A 453 -5.52 -2.96 47.03
CA GLN A 453 -6.31 -1.72 46.96
C GLN A 453 -6.48 -1.23 45.52
N MET A 454 -7.67 -0.70 45.22
CA MET A 454 -7.96 -0.01 43.95
C MET A 454 -7.13 1.28 43.83
N LYS A 455 -6.69 1.62 42.62
CA LYS A 455 -6.03 2.89 42.32
C LYS A 455 -6.72 3.56 41.13
N SER A 456 -6.59 4.88 41.04
CA SER A 456 -7.16 5.64 39.91
C SER A 456 -6.56 5.31 38.55
N ASP A 457 -5.44 4.60 38.52
CA ASP A 457 -4.75 4.11 37.32
C ASP A 457 -4.76 2.57 37.21
N THR A 458 -5.57 1.88 38.01
CA THR A 458 -5.80 0.43 37.86
C THR A 458 -6.33 0.13 36.45
N LEU A 459 -5.72 -0.85 35.78
CA LEU A 459 -6.22 -1.36 34.50
C LEU A 459 -7.44 -2.26 34.74
N PHE A 460 -8.46 -2.09 33.92
CA PHE A 460 -9.67 -2.92 33.94
C PHE A 460 -9.77 -3.72 32.66
N ASP A 461 -10.29 -4.95 32.76
CA ASP A 461 -10.79 -5.65 31.59
C ASP A 461 -12.00 -4.90 31.04
N ILE A 462 -11.89 -4.43 29.80
CA ILE A 462 -12.96 -3.72 29.08
C ILE A 462 -13.89 -4.70 28.33
N ALA A 463 -13.80 -5.99 28.67
CA ALA A 463 -14.59 -7.10 28.18
C ALA A 463 -14.61 -7.13 26.64
N SER A 464 -15.80 -7.09 26.04
CA SER A 464 -15.99 -7.23 24.60
C SER A 464 -15.31 -6.14 23.75
N ASN A 465 -14.88 -5.02 24.32
CA ASN A 465 -14.03 -4.06 23.59
C ASN A 465 -12.64 -4.63 23.28
N SER A 466 -12.13 -5.56 24.09
CA SER A 466 -10.84 -6.23 23.92
C SER A 466 -10.73 -6.97 22.59
N LYS A 467 -11.84 -7.39 21.98
CA LYS A 467 -11.89 -7.97 20.62
C LYS A 467 -11.27 -7.06 19.57
N MET A 468 -11.56 -5.76 19.65
CA MET A 468 -11.06 -4.78 18.69
C MET A 468 -9.59 -4.46 18.93
N PHE A 469 -9.18 -4.33 20.19
CA PHE A 469 -7.83 -3.92 20.57
C PHE A 469 -6.82 -5.07 20.64
N ALA A 470 -7.26 -6.32 20.73
CA ALA A 470 -6.38 -7.50 20.74
C ALA A 470 -6.58 -8.37 19.50
N THR A 471 -7.69 -9.10 19.42
CA THR A 471 -7.90 -10.13 18.38
C THR A 471 -7.92 -9.54 16.97
N ASN A 472 -8.67 -8.45 16.74
CA ASN A 472 -8.74 -7.84 15.41
C ASN A 472 -7.44 -7.12 15.04
N LEU A 473 -6.78 -6.40 15.95
CA LEU A 473 -5.46 -5.83 15.66
C LEU A 473 -4.45 -6.93 15.29
N ALA A 474 -4.46 -8.05 16.01
CA ALA A 474 -3.61 -9.19 15.70
C ALA A 474 -3.89 -9.75 14.30
N LEU A 475 -5.16 -10.00 13.97
CA LEU A 475 -5.56 -10.52 12.65
C LEU A 475 -5.28 -9.54 11.51
N MET A 476 -5.52 -8.23 11.71
CA MET A 476 -5.19 -7.20 10.71
C MET A 476 -3.70 -7.17 10.40
N LYS A 477 -2.85 -7.24 11.44
CA LYS A 477 -1.39 -7.32 11.27
C LYS A 477 -1.00 -8.61 10.53
N LEU A 478 -1.49 -9.76 10.98
CA LEU A 478 -1.21 -11.05 10.32
C LEU A 478 -1.69 -11.06 8.86
N ALA A 479 -2.81 -10.42 8.54
CA ALA A 479 -3.32 -10.29 7.18
C ALA A 479 -2.41 -9.40 6.33
N SER A 480 -1.96 -8.26 6.86
CA SER A 480 -0.98 -7.39 6.17
C SER A 480 0.37 -8.08 5.91
N GLU A 481 0.71 -9.08 6.72
CA GLU A 481 1.90 -9.93 6.54
C GLU A 481 1.67 -11.14 5.63
N GLY A 482 0.46 -11.30 5.08
CA GLY A 482 0.08 -12.44 4.24
C GLY A 482 -0.03 -13.78 5.00
N LYS A 483 -0.03 -13.77 6.34
CA LYS A 483 -0.12 -14.98 7.18
C LYS A 483 -1.55 -15.50 7.33
N VAL A 484 -2.54 -14.62 7.17
CA VAL A 484 -3.96 -15.00 7.15
C VAL A 484 -4.68 -14.29 6.01
N ASP A 485 -5.31 -15.08 5.18
CA ASP A 485 -6.34 -14.68 4.23
C ASP A 485 -7.72 -14.92 4.87
N VAL A 486 -8.49 -13.84 5.03
CA VAL A 486 -9.81 -13.87 5.68
C VAL A 486 -10.87 -14.58 4.83
N GLU A 487 -10.63 -14.73 3.54
CA GLU A 487 -11.50 -15.42 2.58
C GLU A 487 -11.29 -16.94 2.61
N LYS A 488 -10.24 -17.44 3.28
CA LYS A 488 -10.01 -18.88 3.43
C LYS A 488 -10.84 -19.50 4.58
N PRO A 489 -11.23 -20.78 4.45
CA PRO A 489 -11.83 -21.53 5.55
C PRO A 489 -10.94 -21.56 6.79
N LEU A 490 -11.53 -21.50 7.97
CA LEU A 490 -10.78 -21.65 9.22
C LEU A 490 -10.05 -23.01 9.27
N PHE A 491 -10.65 -24.05 8.68
CA PHE A 491 -10.07 -25.38 8.49
C PHE A 491 -8.71 -25.38 7.76
N TYR A 492 -8.48 -24.42 6.85
CA TYR A 492 -7.20 -24.30 6.15
C TYR A 492 -6.02 -24.08 7.12
N TYR A 493 -6.26 -23.32 8.20
CA TYR A 493 -5.25 -23.02 9.22
C TYR A 493 -5.33 -23.96 10.43
N LEU A 494 -6.53 -24.46 10.72
CA LEU A 494 -6.84 -25.34 11.84
C LEU A 494 -7.41 -26.66 11.28
N PRO A 495 -6.58 -27.61 10.81
CA PRO A 495 -7.06 -28.85 10.20
C PRO A 495 -7.97 -29.67 11.12
N GLU A 496 -7.85 -29.54 12.44
CA GLU A 496 -8.74 -30.18 13.40
C GLU A 496 -10.16 -29.58 13.47
N PHE A 497 -10.36 -28.39 12.89
CA PHE A 497 -11.65 -27.69 12.81
C PHE A 497 -12.53 -28.30 11.71
N ARG A 498 -13.00 -29.53 11.94
CA ARG A 498 -13.75 -30.34 10.97
C ARG A 498 -15.03 -30.93 11.57
N GLY A 499 -15.94 -31.38 10.71
CA GLY A 499 -17.22 -31.98 11.03
C GLY A 499 -18.35 -30.96 11.20
N ALA A 500 -19.58 -31.40 10.93
CA ALA A 500 -20.82 -30.61 11.03
C ALA A 500 -20.84 -29.32 10.18
N GLY A 501 -20.04 -29.24 9.12
CA GLY A 501 -19.97 -28.09 8.21
C GLY A 501 -18.98 -26.99 8.63
N ARG A 502 -18.11 -27.26 9.62
CA ARG A 502 -17.02 -26.36 10.05
C ARG A 502 -16.04 -26.06 8.93
N GLU A 503 -15.81 -27.03 8.04
CA GLU A 503 -14.92 -26.94 6.89
C GLU A 503 -15.32 -25.84 5.90
N GLN A 504 -16.58 -25.38 5.95
CA GLN A 504 -17.12 -24.35 5.07
C GLN A 504 -17.14 -22.95 5.72
N ARG A 505 -16.73 -22.82 6.99
CA ARG A 505 -16.71 -21.52 7.69
C ARG A 505 -15.40 -20.80 7.42
N LEU A 506 -15.51 -19.62 6.84
CA LEU A 506 -14.39 -18.74 6.53
C LEU A 506 -14.02 -17.91 7.75
N VAL A 507 -12.76 -17.46 7.81
CA VAL A 507 -12.30 -16.54 8.84
C VAL A 507 -13.16 -15.27 8.88
N LYS A 508 -13.57 -14.74 7.71
CA LYS A 508 -14.47 -13.58 7.62
C LYS A 508 -15.85 -13.81 8.21
N ASP A 509 -16.36 -15.04 8.20
CA ASP A 509 -17.68 -15.32 8.79
C ASP A 509 -17.63 -15.15 10.30
N LEU A 510 -16.50 -15.50 10.95
CA LEU A 510 -16.31 -15.30 12.38
C LEU A 510 -16.13 -13.81 12.70
N LEU A 511 -15.33 -13.09 11.90
CA LEU A 511 -15.11 -11.64 12.05
C LEU A 511 -16.42 -10.84 11.96
N THR A 512 -17.33 -11.29 11.09
CA THR A 512 -18.64 -10.64 10.84
C THR A 512 -19.79 -11.28 11.63
N HIS A 513 -19.49 -12.21 12.54
CA HIS A 513 -20.48 -12.88 13.39
C HIS A 513 -21.59 -13.63 12.62
N SER A 514 -21.26 -14.19 11.46
CA SER A 514 -22.18 -14.91 10.56
C SER A 514 -21.88 -16.42 10.46
N ALA A 515 -20.94 -16.93 11.26
CA ALA A 515 -20.56 -18.35 11.25
C ALA A 515 -21.64 -19.28 11.85
N GLY A 516 -22.61 -18.74 12.59
CA GLY A 516 -23.75 -19.48 13.14
C GLY A 516 -23.51 -20.12 14.51
N TYR A 517 -22.43 -19.75 15.21
CA TYR A 517 -22.17 -20.13 16.60
C TYR A 517 -23.10 -19.39 17.58
N PRO A 518 -23.35 -19.93 18.78
CA PRO A 518 -24.12 -19.24 19.81
C PRO A 518 -23.41 -17.98 20.30
N ALA A 519 -24.17 -17.06 20.89
CA ALA A 519 -23.61 -15.82 21.43
C ALA A 519 -22.55 -16.07 22.52
N VAL A 520 -22.80 -17.03 23.42
CA VAL A 520 -21.92 -17.36 24.54
C VAL A 520 -22.00 -18.85 24.88
N VAL A 521 -20.90 -19.40 25.39
CA VAL A 521 -20.84 -20.68 26.09
C VAL A 521 -20.09 -20.45 27.40
N ASP A 522 -20.78 -20.53 28.53
CA ASP A 522 -20.18 -20.30 29.85
C ASP A 522 -19.35 -21.49 30.31
N PHE A 523 -18.17 -21.69 29.71
CA PHE A 523 -17.26 -22.80 30.06
C PHE A 523 -16.89 -22.82 31.55
N HIS A 524 -16.93 -21.66 32.22
CA HIS A 524 -16.62 -21.53 33.64
C HIS A 524 -17.75 -22.00 34.58
N ARG A 525 -18.92 -22.38 34.05
CA ARG A 525 -20.11 -22.77 34.82
C ARG A 525 -20.56 -24.20 34.54
N LYS A 526 -20.82 -24.97 35.60
CA LYS A 526 -21.35 -26.35 35.49
C LYS A 526 -22.81 -26.37 35.00
N ASP A 527 -23.58 -25.36 35.37
CA ASP A 527 -25.00 -25.19 35.04
C ASP A 527 -25.24 -24.42 33.72
N ASN A 528 -24.23 -24.37 32.84
CA ASN A 528 -24.36 -23.67 31.55
C ASN A 528 -25.40 -24.34 30.62
N LYS A 529 -25.98 -23.55 29.71
CA LYS A 529 -27.06 -23.98 28.79
C LYS A 529 -26.72 -25.19 27.91
N PHE A 530 -25.45 -25.47 27.65
CA PHE A 530 -25.01 -26.57 26.79
C PHE A 530 -24.66 -27.86 27.56
N GLY A 531 -24.78 -27.81 28.89
CA GLY A 531 -24.58 -28.93 29.82
C GLY A 531 -23.17 -29.02 30.40
N GLU A 532 -23.01 -29.83 31.44
CA GLU A 532 -21.78 -29.98 32.22
C GLU A 532 -20.57 -30.42 31.38
N ARG A 533 -20.79 -31.08 30.22
CA ARG A 533 -19.71 -31.47 29.30
C ARG A 533 -18.87 -30.28 28.81
N PHE A 534 -19.46 -29.09 28.72
CA PHE A 534 -18.78 -27.85 28.34
C PHE A 534 -18.18 -27.09 29.52
N PHE A 535 -18.30 -27.59 30.75
CA PHE A 535 -17.56 -27.02 31.87
C PHE A 535 -16.05 -27.29 31.75
N SER A 536 -15.25 -26.24 31.75
CA SER A 536 -13.78 -26.28 31.70
C SER A 536 -13.17 -25.02 32.31
N GLN A 537 -12.24 -25.22 33.25
CA GLN A 537 -11.32 -24.20 33.75
C GLN A 537 -9.90 -24.37 33.18
N ASN A 538 -9.74 -25.23 32.16
CA ASN A 538 -8.47 -25.55 31.52
C ASN A 538 -8.46 -25.02 30.09
N SER A 539 -7.50 -24.16 29.76
CA SER A 539 -7.40 -23.50 28.45
C SER A 539 -7.34 -24.49 27.28
N LEU A 540 -6.51 -25.54 27.38
CA LEU A 540 -6.36 -26.53 26.31
C LEU A 540 -7.66 -27.29 26.05
N ARG A 541 -8.34 -27.73 27.11
CA ARG A 541 -9.66 -28.37 27.00
C ARG A 541 -10.71 -27.43 26.41
N THR A 542 -10.72 -26.17 26.83
CA THR A 542 -11.66 -25.16 26.29
C THR A 542 -11.44 -24.93 24.79
N LYS A 543 -10.18 -24.79 24.36
CA LYS A 543 -9.81 -24.67 22.93
C LYS A 543 -10.24 -25.91 22.14
N ASN A 544 -10.03 -27.11 22.68
CA ASN A 544 -10.49 -28.34 22.04
C ASN A 544 -12.03 -28.38 21.89
N LEU A 545 -12.78 -27.97 22.93
CA LEU A 545 -14.24 -27.88 22.87
C LEU A 545 -14.72 -26.85 21.85
N LEU A 546 -14.05 -25.69 21.72
CA LEU A 546 -14.36 -24.70 20.69
C LEU A 546 -14.18 -25.29 19.29
N LEU A 547 -13.06 -25.98 19.06
CA LEU A 547 -12.71 -26.51 17.73
C LEU A 547 -13.62 -27.67 17.29
N THR A 548 -14.08 -28.49 18.24
CA THR A 548 -14.72 -29.79 17.93
C THR A 548 -16.14 -29.94 18.47
N GLY A 549 -16.46 -29.32 19.59
CA GLY A 549 -17.64 -29.66 20.39
C GLY A 549 -18.79 -28.64 20.32
N VAL A 550 -18.49 -27.33 20.27
CA VAL A 550 -19.55 -26.30 20.34
C VAL A 550 -20.47 -26.40 19.12
N PRO A 551 -21.79 -26.56 19.29
CA PRO A 551 -22.71 -26.72 18.17
C PRO A 551 -23.03 -25.39 17.49
N PHE A 552 -23.38 -25.45 16.20
CA PHE A 552 -24.02 -24.33 15.51
C PHE A 552 -25.48 -24.19 15.95
N VAL A 553 -25.94 -22.95 16.14
CA VAL A 553 -27.35 -22.62 16.42
C VAL A 553 -28.07 -22.04 15.20
N ALA A 554 -27.32 -21.72 14.14
CA ALA A 554 -27.83 -21.28 12.85
C ALA A 554 -26.92 -21.77 11.71
N GLY A 555 -27.45 -21.77 10.49
CA GLY A 555 -26.64 -21.98 9.29
C GLY A 555 -25.68 -20.81 9.03
N ARG A 556 -24.64 -21.06 8.23
CA ARG A 556 -23.69 -20.03 7.77
C ARG A 556 -24.43 -18.91 7.05
N ASN A 557 -24.12 -17.65 7.36
CA ASN A 557 -24.68 -16.47 6.71
C ASN A 557 -26.22 -16.37 6.76
N VAL A 558 -26.89 -17.15 7.62
CA VAL A 558 -28.34 -17.08 7.84
C VAL A 558 -28.69 -15.91 8.75
N LYS A 559 -27.84 -15.60 9.73
CA LYS A 559 -28.03 -14.52 10.69
C LYS A 559 -26.69 -14.01 11.22
N HIS A 560 -26.58 -12.71 11.42
CA HIS A 560 -25.51 -12.12 12.21
C HIS A 560 -25.87 -12.22 13.70
N LEU A 561 -25.12 -13.02 14.46
CA LEU A 561 -25.29 -13.18 15.90
C LEU A 561 -23.96 -12.89 16.59
N TYR A 562 -23.87 -11.74 17.26
CA TYR A 562 -22.70 -11.37 18.05
C TYR A 562 -22.28 -12.53 18.97
N SER A 563 -21.09 -13.09 18.72
CA SER A 563 -20.65 -14.35 19.31
C SER A 563 -19.24 -14.24 19.89
N ASP A 564 -19.14 -14.56 21.17
CA ASP A 564 -17.87 -14.74 21.86
C ASP A 564 -17.14 -15.98 21.37
N VAL A 565 -17.87 -17.03 20.98
CA VAL A 565 -17.30 -18.26 20.42
C VAL A 565 -16.53 -17.98 19.13
N ASP A 566 -17.08 -17.14 18.24
CA ASP A 566 -16.40 -16.71 17.02
C ASP A 566 -15.04 -16.07 17.35
N TYR A 567 -15.00 -15.14 18.30
CA TYR A 567 -13.75 -14.44 18.64
C TYR A 567 -12.77 -15.28 19.46
N MET A 568 -13.26 -16.23 20.27
CA MET A 568 -12.38 -17.21 20.91
C MET A 568 -11.71 -18.12 19.88
N LEU A 569 -12.44 -18.56 18.83
CA LEU A 569 -11.88 -19.31 17.71
C LEU A 569 -10.87 -18.50 16.91
N LEU A 570 -11.15 -17.21 16.67
CA LEU A 570 -10.19 -16.28 16.07
C LEU A 570 -8.93 -16.08 16.94
N GLY A 571 -9.07 -16.07 18.26
CA GLY A 571 -7.95 -16.11 19.19
C GLY A 571 -7.09 -17.37 18.98
N VAL A 572 -7.71 -18.55 18.91
CA VAL A 572 -7.01 -19.82 18.62
C VAL A 572 -6.30 -19.78 17.26
N LEU A 573 -6.91 -19.17 16.25
CA LEU A 573 -6.28 -18.98 14.94
C LEU A 573 -5.02 -18.13 15.05
N VAL A 574 -5.08 -16.98 15.75
CA VAL A 574 -3.91 -16.13 15.97
C VAL A 574 -2.78 -16.93 16.61
N GLU A 575 -3.08 -17.67 17.67
CA GLU A 575 -2.08 -18.47 18.38
C GLU A 575 -1.45 -19.55 17.49
N ARG A 576 -2.25 -20.19 16.63
CA ARG A 576 -1.75 -21.18 15.66
C ARG A 576 -0.76 -20.54 14.68
N LEU A 577 -1.07 -19.34 14.20
CA LEU A 577 -0.27 -18.67 13.18
C LEU A 577 1.03 -18.08 13.74
N CYS A 578 1.03 -17.62 15.00
CA CYS A 578 2.19 -17.00 15.61
C CYS A 578 3.00 -17.92 16.52
N GLY A 579 2.45 -19.07 16.94
CA GLY A 579 3.10 -19.97 17.88
C GLY A 579 3.20 -19.42 19.31
N GLN A 580 2.43 -18.37 19.63
CA GLN A 580 2.39 -17.69 20.93
C GLN A 580 0.94 -17.56 21.39
N SER A 581 0.71 -17.41 22.69
CA SER A 581 -0.62 -17.04 23.18
C SER A 581 -1.01 -15.62 22.74
N LEU A 582 -2.31 -15.35 22.62
CA LEU A 582 -2.79 -14.06 22.08
C LEU A 582 -2.26 -12.86 22.87
N ASP A 583 -2.24 -12.95 24.21
CA ASP A 583 -1.65 -11.95 25.12
C ASP A 583 -0.19 -11.63 24.80
N ASN A 584 0.66 -12.65 24.70
CA ASN A 584 2.09 -12.49 24.41
C ASN A 584 2.32 -11.92 23.00
N TYR A 585 1.50 -12.34 22.03
CA TYR A 585 1.60 -11.82 20.67
C TYR A 585 1.25 -10.34 20.60
N VAL A 586 0.11 -9.93 21.16
CA VAL A 586 -0.30 -8.51 21.10
C VAL A 586 0.62 -7.63 21.94
N GLU A 587 1.11 -8.11 23.08
CA GLU A 587 2.08 -7.37 23.90
C GLU A 587 3.39 -7.12 23.13
N GLY A 588 4.02 -8.20 22.64
CA GLY A 588 5.35 -8.11 22.02
C GLY A 588 5.35 -7.57 20.59
N GLN A 589 4.28 -7.81 19.82
CA GLN A 589 4.24 -7.46 18.39
C GLN A 589 3.41 -6.21 18.08
N ILE A 590 2.61 -5.72 19.03
CA ILE A 590 1.73 -4.56 18.81
C ILE A 590 1.90 -3.52 19.91
N TYR A 591 1.62 -3.84 21.17
CA TYR A 591 1.55 -2.85 22.24
C TYR A 591 2.91 -2.23 22.58
N GLN A 592 3.94 -3.05 22.82
CA GLN A 592 5.30 -2.56 23.11
C GLN A 592 5.90 -1.75 21.95
N PRO A 593 5.88 -2.22 20.69
CA PRO A 593 6.38 -1.43 19.55
C PRO A 593 5.66 -0.09 19.37
N LEU A 594 4.38 0.01 19.76
CA LEU A 594 3.61 1.25 19.72
C LEU A 594 3.76 2.11 20.99
N GLY A 595 4.56 1.67 21.97
CA GLY A 595 4.75 2.38 23.23
C GLY A 595 3.50 2.43 24.12
N LEU A 596 2.58 1.48 23.97
CA LEU A 596 1.31 1.44 24.71
C LEU A 596 1.52 0.89 26.13
N THR A 597 1.96 1.73 27.06
CA THR A 597 2.28 1.31 28.44
C THR A 597 1.07 1.18 29.37
N ARG A 598 -0.16 1.39 28.86
CA ARG A 598 -1.43 1.31 29.63
C ARG A 598 -2.48 0.46 28.90
N THR A 599 -2.03 -0.51 28.12
CA THR A 599 -2.87 -1.43 27.37
C THR A 599 -2.31 -2.83 27.55
N MET A 600 -3.16 -3.77 27.92
CA MET A 600 -2.79 -5.18 28.12
C MET A 600 -4.01 -6.06 27.81
N TYR A 601 -3.77 -7.31 27.42
CA TYR A 601 -4.82 -8.32 27.31
C TYR A 601 -4.76 -9.23 28.55
N ASN A 602 -5.89 -9.37 29.26
CA ASN A 602 -6.00 -9.98 30.60
C ASN A 602 -5.18 -9.25 31.69
N PRO A 603 -5.51 -7.97 32.01
CA PRO A 603 -4.81 -7.15 32.99
C PRO A 603 -4.91 -7.63 34.44
#